data_AF-A0A8T4FIT7-F1
#
_entry.id   AF-A0A8T4FIT7-F1
#
_cell.length_a   1.000
_cell.length_b   1.000
_cell.length_c   1.000
_cell.angle_alpha   90.00
_cell.angle_beta   90.00
_cell.angle_gamma   90.00
#
_symmetry.space_group_name_H-M   'P 1'
#
loop_
_entity.id
_entity.type
_entity.pdbx_description
1 polymer ?
#
loop_
_entity_poly.entity_id
_entity_poly.type
_entity_poly.pdbx_seq_one_letter_code
_entity_poly.pdbx_strand_id
1 'polypeptide(L)'
;MKIAIINSKIDIAGCNIRRHLLKRLGRADINDDVRITFGNHSLRFIETEEKLIYQNGLDKRTDCDLIIFISRHSSQNPMPALTVHTTGNYGKAMLGGNDRELATAAPAMMHAVLNAMNMRLKAAAVTEDNAEKGAGTDGDAKPDIGRYRLSYEVTHHGPTDLKTPSLFVEIGSTIEEWQDEDAGELVAGAVLDALSLDSGTLNDVIRLIGLGGTHYAARQTEISLESKGAFGHIAHTREIAGITAEAIEAMIEKTAADAAYIDRKALNAQEIKRLESVFKECRYADIPILSEGEIRGIKDLSWRNYLTVRKFANENFPGSHLHICALTDCAPADAAEDAKETADAAHTEHAAHEAHPAHAPHAEKTPEIIEINPELLAEACLADRKKVL
;
A
#
# COMPACT_ATOMS: atom_id res chain seq x y z
N MET A 1 5.59 15.86 -11.98
CA MET A 1 4.97 14.66 -12.59
C MET A 1 3.74 15.06 -13.40
N LYS A 2 3.55 14.50 -14.60
CA LYS A 2 2.33 14.65 -15.42
C LYS A 2 1.30 13.63 -14.97
N ILE A 3 0.10 14.06 -14.61
CA ILE A 3 -0.95 13.18 -14.06
C ILE A 3 -2.22 13.34 -14.90
N ALA A 4 -2.79 12.23 -15.33
CA ALA A 4 -4.11 12.21 -15.94
C ALA A 4 -5.15 11.78 -14.90
N ILE A 5 -6.16 12.61 -14.66
CA ILE A 5 -7.34 12.29 -13.84
C ILE A 5 -8.49 12.02 -14.81
N ILE A 6 -9.05 10.82 -14.76
CA ILE A 6 -9.93 10.33 -15.82
C ILE A 6 -11.26 9.85 -15.23
N ASN A 7 -12.36 10.37 -15.77
CA ASN A 7 -13.72 9.90 -15.47
C ASN A 7 -14.47 9.54 -16.75
N SER A 8 -15.52 8.73 -16.62
CA SER A 8 -16.51 8.54 -17.69
C SER A 8 -17.66 9.52 -17.50
N LYS A 9 -18.19 10.10 -18.58
CA LYS A 9 -19.35 11.00 -18.53
C LYS A 9 -20.65 10.31 -18.10
N ILE A 10 -20.71 8.99 -18.27
CA ILE A 10 -21.85 8.16 -17.84
C ILE A 10 -21.69 7.60 -16.41
N ASP A 11 -20.58 7.94 -15.73
CA ASP A 11 -20.32 7.54 -14.35
C ASP A 11 -20.65 8.69 -13.39
N ILE A 12 -21.71 8.51 -12.61
CA ILE A 12 -22.23 9.54 -11.70
C ILE A 12 -21.23 9.86 -10.59
N ALA A 13 -20.58 8.85 -10.00
CA ALA A 13 -19.57 9.07 -8.97
C ALA A 13 -18.31 9.72 -9.56
N GLY A 14 -17.86 9.28 -10.74
CA GLY A 14 -16.74 9.88 -11.44
C GLY A 14 -16.96 11.36 -11.75
N CYS A 15 -18.13 11.72 -12.26
CA CYS A 15 -18.52 13.12 -12.51
C CYS A 15 -18.63 13.94 -11.22
N ASN A 16 -19.17 13.35 -10.15
CA ASN A 16 -19.25 13.96 -8.82
C ASN A 16 -17.85 14.32 -8.30
N ILE A 17 -16.94 13.33 -8.22
CA ILE A 17 -15.54 13.54 -7.78
C ILE A 17 -14.84 14.60 -8.66
N ARG A 18 -15.01 14.54 -10.00
CA ARG A 18 -14.43 15.51 -10.94
C ARG A 18 -14.85 16.93 -10.59
N ARG A 19 -16.15 17.18 -10.39
CA ARG A 19 -16.69 18.50 -10.07
C ARG A 19 -16.08 19.05 -8.78
N HIS A 20 -15.94 18.23 -7.75
CA HIS A 20 -15.31 18.65 -6.48
C HIS A 20 -13.81 18.92 -6.62
N LEU A 21 -13.09 18.10 -7.41
CA LEU A 21 -11.68 18.35 -7.73
C LEU A 21 -11.51 19.72 -8.42
N LEU A 22 -12.30 20.00 -9.46
CA LEU A 22 -12.23 21.28 -10.18
C LEU A 22 -12.60 22.45 -9.28
N LYS A 23 -13.64 22.33 -8.46
CA LYS A 23 -14.03 23.34 -7.47
C LYS A 23 -12.88 23.66 -6.51
N ARG A 24 -12.21 22.65 -5.95
CA ARG A 24 -11.03 22.81 -5.08
C ARG A 24 -9.84 23.46 -5.79
N LEU A 25 -9.72 23.26 -7.10
CA LEU A 25 -8.71 23.90 -7.95
C LEU A 25 -9.14 25.30 -8.45
N GLY A 26 -10.28 25.83 -7.99
CA GLY A 26 -10.79 27.14 -8.42
C GLY A 26 -11.17 27.15 -9.90
N ARG A 27 -11.77 26.07 -10.40
CA ARG A 27 -12.24 25.89 -11.77
C ARG A 27 -13.70 25.45 -11.78
N ALA A 28 -14.49 26.03 -12.66
CA ALA A 28 -15.86 25.59 -12.90
C ALA A 28 -15.91 24.41 -13.89
N ASP A 29 -15.06 24.45 -14.90
CA ASP A 29 -14.90 23.41 -15.92
C ASP A 29 -13.49 23.48 -16.53
N ILE A 30 -13.09 22.43 -17.25
CA ILE A 30 -11.82 22.36 -17.96
C ILE A 30 -11.94 21.48 -19.22
N ASN A 31 -11.36 21.97 -20.32
CA ASN A 31 -11.17 21.17 -21.52
C ASN A 31 -9.99 20.21 -21.34
N ASP A 32 -10.11 19.01 -21.88
CA ASP A 32 -9.10 17.95 -21.83
C ASP A 32 -7.70 18.38 -22.30
N ASP A 33 -7.56 19.39 -23.16
CA ASP A 33 -6.24 19.88 -23.62
C ASP A 33 -5.53 20.81 -22.63
N VAL A 34 -6.21 21.23 -21.56
CA VAL A 34 -5.66 22.15 -20.58
C VAL A 34 -4.99 21.39 -19.44
N ARG A 35 -3.79 21.84 -19.07
CA ARG A 35 -3.06 21.35 -17.90
C ARG A 35 -3.15 22.36 -16.75
N ILE A 36 -3.48 21.89 -15.55
CA ILE A 36 -3.47 22.67 -14.31
C ILE A 36 -2.18 22.36 -13.56
N THR A 37 -1.47 23.39 -13.11
CA THR A 37 -0.36 23.22 -12.17
C THR A 37 -0.89 23.08 -10.75
N PHE A 38 -0.48 22.01 -10.06
CA PHE A 38 -0.80 21.77 -8.65
C PHE A 38 0.46 21.26 -7.94
N GLY A 39 1.05 22.09 -7.08
CA GLY A 39 2.37 21.81 -6.52
C GLY A 39 3.42 21.54 -7.61
N ASN A 40 4.09 20.38 -7.52
CA ASN A 40 5.07 19.91 -8.51
C ASN A 40 4.44 19.03 -9.61
N HIS A 41 3.12 19.05 -9.73
CA HIS A 41 2.34 18.23 -10.66
C HIS A 41 1.70 19.07 -11.77
N SER A 42 1.58 18.44 -12.93
CA SER A 42 0.81 18.94 -14.07
C SER A 42 -0.39 18.01 -14.25
N LEU A 43 -1.57 18.47 -13.85
CA LEU A 43 -2.82 17.70 -13.89
C LEU A 43 -3.53 17.93 -15.23
N ARG A 44 -3.95 16.85 -15.86
CA ARG A 44 -4.83 16.85 -17.04
C ARG A 44 -6.10 16.10 -16.66
N PHE A 45 -7.25 16.72 -16.85
CA PHE A 45 -8.54 16.09 -16.62
C PHE A 45 -9.07 15.57 -17.96
N ILE A 46 -9.49 14.31 -18.03
CA ILE A 46 -9.91 13.67 -19.29
C ILE A 46 -11.25 13.00 -19.07
N GLU A 47 -12.16 13.15 -20.03
CA GLU A 47 -13.46 12.48 -20.00
C GLU A 47 -13.60 11.44 -21.11
N THR A 48 -14.18 10.28 -20.77
CA THR A 48 -14.56 9.28 -21.77
C THR A 48 -16.07 9.17 -21.89
N GLU A 49 -16.57 8.95 -23.10
CA GLU A 49 -18.01 8.69 -23.33
C GLU A 49 -18.43 7.28 -22.90
N GLU A 50 -17.46 6.36 -22.81
CA GLU A 50 -17.67 4.95 -22.49
C GLU A 50 -17.18 4.60 -21.08
N LYS A 51 -17.49 3.38 -20.62
CA LYS A 51 -17.04 2.87 -19.33
C LYS A 51 -15.51 2.72 -19.29
N LEU A 52 -14.90 3.18 -18.20
CA LEU A 52 -13.45 3.17 -17.99
C LEU A 52 -12.85 1.76 -18.08
N ILE A 53 -13.56 0.75 -17.60
CA ILE A 53 -13.10 -0.64 -17.57
C ILE A 53 -12.74 -1.24 -18.95
N TYR A 54 -13.24 -0.64 -20.04
CA TYR A 54 -12.95 -1.08 -21.41
C TYR A 54 -11.91 -0.21 -22.13
N GLN A 55 -11.31 0.78 -21.46
CA GLN A 55 -10.39 1.76 -22.06
C GLN A 55 -8.93 1.26 -22.08
N ASN A 56 -8.68 0.11 -22.71
CA ASN A 56 -7.31 -0.40 -22.91
C ASN A 56 -6.45 0.60 -23.73
N GLY A 57 -5.16 0.69 -23.39
CA GLY A 57 -4.19 1.55 -24.07
C GLY A 57 -4.47 3.04 -23.94
N LEU A 58 -5.21 3.46 -22.91
CA LEU A 58 -5.52 4.87 -22.69
C LEU A 58 -4.26 5.68 -22.37
N ASP A 59 -3.31 5.09 -21.66
CA ASP A 59 -1.99 5.67 -21.36
C ASP A 59 -1.23 6.15 -22.61
N LYS A 60 -1.34 5.43 -23.74
CA LYS A 60 -0.75 5.80 -25.04
C LYS A 60 -1.29 7.12 -25.59
N ARG A 61 -2.44 7.60 -25.08
CA ARG A 61 -3.14 8.81 -25.55
C ARG A 61 -3.05 9.99 -24.57
N THR A 62 -2.53 9.79 -23.36
CA THR A 62 -2.61 10.79 -22.29
C THR A 62 -1.32 11.54 -21.99
N ASP A 63 -0.13 11.03 -22.39
CA ASP A 63 1.19 11.60 -22.06
C ASP A 63 1.29 11.97 -20.57
N CYS A 64 1.26 10.92 -19.74
CA CYS A 64 1.30 11.04 -18.29
C CYS A 64 2.18 9.97 -17.64
N ASP A 65 2.67 10.31 -16.46
CA ASP A 65 3.50 9.45 -15.60
C ASP A 65 2.64 8.67 -14.59
N LEU A 66 1.39 9.10 -14.37
CA LEU A 66 0.40 8.49 -13.47
C LEU A 66 -1.02 8.72 -14.01
N ILE A 67 -1.87 7.70 -13.90
CA ILE A 67 -3.30 7.77 -14.20
C ILE A 67 -4.11 7.53 -12.93
N ILE A 68 -5.03 8.44 -12.62
CA ILE A 68 -6.02 8.29 -11.54
C ILE A 68 -7.40 8.19 -12.16
N PHE A 69 -7.99 7.00 -12.13
CA PHE A 69 -9.38 6.81 -12.51
C PHE A 69 -10.27 7.16 -11.33
N ILE A 70 -11.19 8.08 -11.53
CA ILE A 70 -12.25 8.41 -10.56
C ILE A 70 -13.56 7.83 -11.08
N SER A 71 -14.17 6.95 -10.29
CA SER A 71 -15.17 6.00 -10.79
C SER A 71 -16.17 5.64 -9.69
N ARG A 72 -17.23 4.93 -10.07
CA ARG A 72 -18.10 4.27 -9.10
C ARG A 72 -17.67 2.84 -8.84
N HIS A 73 -17.88 2.41 -7.60
CA HIS A 73 -17.93 0.99 -7.25
C HIS A 73 -19.37 0.49 -7.27
N SER A 74 -19.61 -0.73 -7.77
CA SER A 74 -20.94 -1.35 -7.81
C SER A 74 -20.87 -2.79 -7.29
N SER A 75 -21.62 -3.07 -6.21
CA SER A 75 -21.62 -4.38 -5.54
C SER A 75 -22.99 -5.06 -5.58
N GLN A 76 -23.01 -6.39 -5.67
CA GLN A 76 -24.23 -7.20 -5.49
C GLN A 76 -24.74 -7.19 -4.04
N ASN A 77 -23.83 -6.99 -3.07
CA ASN A 77 -24.15 -6.78 -1.68
C ASN A 77 -23.80 -5.32 -1.37
N PRO A 78 -24.73 -4.38 -1.63
CA PRO A 78 -24.43 -2.96 -1.56
C PRO A 78 -24.13 -2.54 -0.13
N MET A 79 -23.06 -1.78 0.03
CA MET A 79 -22.75 -1.05 1.26
C MET A 79 -22.02 0.24 0.90
N PRO A 80 -22.20 1.33 1.67
CA PRO A 80 -21.43 2.55 1.48
C PRO A 80 -19.93 2.27 1.63
N ALA A 81 -19.17 2.57 0.58
CA ALA A 81 -17.74 2.29 0.54
C ALA A 81 -16.97 3.36 -0.23
N LEU A 82 -15.77 3.68 0.25
CA LEU A 82 -14.77 4.46 -0.46
C LEU A 82 -13.57 3.56 -0.69
N THR A 83 -13.18 3.37 -1.95
CA THR A 83 -12.25 2.31 -2.30
C THR A 83 -11.11 2.77 -3.20
N VAL A 84 -10.00 2.03 -3.12
CA VAL A 84 -8.91 2.12 -4.10
C VAL A 84 -8.46 0.73 -4.54
N HIS A 85 -8.10 0.59 -5.81
CA HIS A 85 -7.48 -0.63 -6.33
C HIS A 85 -6.73 -0.39 -7.64
N THR A 86 -5.98 -1.40 -8.04
CA THR A 86 -5.42 -1.51 -9.38
C THR A 86 -6.19 -2.56 -10.19
N THR A 87 -6.15 -2.44 -11.51
CA THR A 87 -6.89 -3.29 -12.44
C THR A 87 -6.06 -4.48 -12.92
N GLY A 88 -6.75 -5.56 -13.28
CA GLY A 88 -6.11 -6.80 -13.67
C GLY A 88 -7.05 -7.99 -13.67
N ASN A 89 -6.74 -8.96 -14.52
CA ASN A 89 -7.45 -10.23 -14.58
C ASN A 89 -6.45 -11.38 -14.36
N TYR A 90 -6.61 -12.17 -13.29
CA TYR A 90 -5.81 -13.38 -13.07
C TYR A 90 -6.22 -14.54 -13.98
N GLY A 91 -7.45 -14.51 -14.49
CA GLY A 91 -8.03 -15.51 -15.39
C GLY A 91 -8.65 -14.86 -16.63
N LYS A 92 -9.89 -15.24 -16.93
CA LYS A 92 -10.65 -14.67 -18.04
C LYS A 92 -11.11 -13.24 -17.74
N ALA A 93 -10.94 -12.34 -18.70
CA ALA A 93 -11.40 -10.97 -18.65
C ALA A 93 -12.92 -10.90 -18.86
N MET A 94 -13.68 -10.91 -17.76
CA MET A 94 -15.15 -10.82 -17.81
C MET A 94 -15.66 -9.37 -17.90
N LEU A 95 -14.88 -8.42 -17.39
CA LEU A 95 -15.24 -7.00 -17.29
C LEU A 95 -14.10 -6.13 -17.80
N GLY A 96 -13.77 -6.29 -19.08
CA GLY A 96 -12.74 -5.50 -19.77
C GLY A 96 -11.31 -5.96 -19.48
N GLY A 97 -10.36 -5.42 -20.24
CA GLY A 97 -8.98 -5.89 -20.23
C GLY A 97 -8.76 -7.17 -21.03
N ASN A 98 -7.56 -7.73 -20.90
CA ASN A 98 -7.14 -8.98 -21.52
C ASN A 98 -7.09 -10.11 -20.49
N ASP A 99 -7.22 -11.36 -20.97
CA ASP A 99 -7.07 -12.56 -20.13
C ASP A 99 -5.66 -12.62 -19.54
N ARG A 100 -5.56 -12.92 -18.24
CA ARG A 100 -4.28 -13.13 -17.53
C ARG A 100 -3.31 -11.95 -17.62
N GLU A 101 -3.83 -10.72 -17.64
CA GLU A 101 -3.03 -9.50 -17.71
C GLU A 101 -3.32 -8.57 -16.54
N LEU A 102 -2.26 -7.96 -16.01
CA LEU A 102 -2.31 -7.02 -14.90
C LEU A 102 -1.81 -5.64 -15.37
N ALA A 103 -2.55 -4.59 -15.02
CA ALA A 103 -2.13 -3.20 -15.27
C ALA A 103 -0.96 -2.81 -14.37
N THR A 104 -0.19 -1.81 -14.76
CA THR A 104 0.88 -1.28 -13.89
C THR A 104 0.24 -0.52 -12.71
N ALA A 105 0.51 -0.95 -11.48
CA ALA A 105 -0.10 -0.42 -10.27
C ALA A 105 0.66 0.82 -9.74
N ALA A 106 -0.06 1.69 -9.02
CA ALA A 106 0.52 2.84 -8.31
C ALA A 106 0.41 2.67 -6.77
N PRO A 107 1.14 1.71 -6.16
CA PRO A 107 0.98 1.36 -4.73
C PRO A 107 1.15 2.55 -3.78
N ALA A 108 2.18 3.37 -3.97
CA ALA A 108 2.43 4.56 -3.16
C ALA A 108 1.26 5.55 -3.21
N MET A 109 0.70 5.79 -4.40
CA MET A 109 -0.44 6.69 -4.57
C MET A 109 -1.72 6.10 -3.98
N MET A 110 -1.97 4.80 -4.15
CA MET A 110 -3.12 4.13 -3.52
C MET A 110 -3.05 4.21 -2.00
N HIS A 111 -1.87 3.93 -1.42
CA HIS A 111 -1.63 4.07 0.02
C HIS A 111 -1.87 5.51 0.51
N ALA A 112 -1.35 6.50 -0.21
CA ALA A 112 -1.52 7.91 0.13
C ALA A 112 -2.99 8.36 0.07
N VAL A 113 -3.72 7.99 -0.99
CA VAL A 113 -5.14 8.33 -1.15
C VAL A 113 -5.99 7.64 -0.09
N LEU A 114 -5.74 6.36 0.19
CA LEU A 114 -6.43 5.61 1.24
C LEU A 114 -6.21 6.28 2.62
N ASN A 115 -4.96 6.61 2.97
CA ASN A 115 -4.65 7.29 4.22
C ASN A 115 -5.26 8.70 4.30
N ALA A 116 -5.28 9.45 3.21
CA ALA A 116 -5.91 10.77 3.16
C ALA A 116 -7.44 10.67 3.37
N MET A 117 -8.10 9.68 2.77
CA MET A 117 -9.53 9.42 3.03
C MET A 117 -9.77 9.06 4.50
N ASN A 118 -8.92 8.21 5.10
CA ASN A 118 -9.01 7.85 6.51
C ASN A 118 -8.89 9.09 7.43
N MET A 119 -7.92 9.96 7.15
CA MET A 119 -7.74 11.19 7.94
C MET A 119 -8.94 12.12 7.83
N ARG A 120 -9.51 12.27 6.63
CA ARG A 120 -10.71 13.09 6.41
C ARG A 120 -11.95 12.54 7.10
N LEU A 121 -12.16 11.22 7.05
CA LEU A 121 -13.25 10.55 7.78
C LEU A 121 -13.11 10.75 9.29
N LYS A 122 -11.89 10.59 9.84
CA LYS A 122 -11.62 10.86 11.26
C LYS A 122 -11.86 12.32 11.63
N ALA A 123 -11.43 13.26 10.77
CA ALA A 123 -11.64 14.68 11.01
C ALA A 123 -13.14 15.03 11.03
N ALA A 124 -13.94 14.45 10.12
CA ALA A 124 -15.38 14.64 10.10
C ALA A 124 -16.05 14.09 11.37
N ALA A 125 -15.66 12.91 11.84
CA ALA A 125 -16.17 12.33 13.09
C ALA A 125 -15.87 13.21 14.32
N VAL A 126 -14.67 13.78 14.41
CA VAL A 126 -14.31 14.71 15.51
C VAL A 126 -15.14 16.00 15.47
N THR A 127 -15.48 16.50 14.28
CA THR A 127 -16.35 17.67 14.17
C THR A 127 -17.79 17.38 14.62
N GLU A 128 -18.28 16.16 14.42
CA GLU A 128 -19.61 15.73 14.87
C GLU A 128 -19.68 15.68 16.41
N ASP A 129 -18.71 15.03 17.06
CA ASP A 129 -18.63 14.92 18.53
C ASP A 129 -18.57 16.31 19.22
N ASN A 130 -17.91 17.28 18.58
CA ASN A 130 -17.82 18.64 19.10
C ASN A 130 -19.07 19.50 18.83
N ALA A 131 -19.86 19.14 17.81
CA ALA A 131 -21.05 19.88 17.40
C ALA A 131 -22.31 19.54 18.23
N GLU A 132 -22.27 18.50 19.07
CA GLU A 132 -23.38 18.16 20.01
C GLU A 132 -23.61 19.20 21.13
N LYS A 133 -22.82 20.28 21.20
CA LYS A 133 -23.03 21.40 22.14
C LYS A 133 -23.67 22.66 21.55
N GLY A 134 -24.10 22.63 20.29
CA GLY A 134 -24.78 23.75 19.64
C GLY A 134 -26.19 23.36 19.22
N ALA A 135 -27.20 23.77 19.99
CA ALA A 135 -28.58 23.75 19.52
C ALA A 135 -28.70 24.66 18.29
N GLY A 136 -28.95 24.06 17.12
CA GLY A 136 -29.10 24.76 15.86
C GLY A 136 -30.17 24.08 15.01
N THR A 137 -31.31 24.75 14.92
CA THR A 137 -32.41 24.53 13.99
C THR A 137 -31.97 24.83 12.56
N ASP A 138 -32.28 23.93 11.62
CA ASP A 138 -32.83 24.20 10.27
C ASP A 138 -32.43 23.07 9.29
N GLY A 139 -33.46 22.38 8.77
CA GLY A 139 -33.65 21.72 7.47
C GLY A 139 -32.57 20.93 6.72
N ASP A 140 -31.27 21.18 6.89
CA ASP A 140 -30.22 20.53 6.13
C ASP A 140 -29.76 19.28 6.89
N ALA A 141 -30.06 18.11 6.33
CA ALA A 141 -29.56 16.85 6.86
C ALA A 141 -28.03 16.93 6.96
N LYS A 142 -27.49 16.71 8.15
CA LYS A 142 -26.05 16.69 8.35
C LYS A 142 -25.42 15.57 7.49
N PRO A 143 -24.24 15.80 6.90
CA PRO A 143 -23.50 14.77 6.18
C PRO A 143 -23.27 13.53 7.06
N ASP A 144 -23.83 12.38 6.71
CA ASP A 144 -23.52 11.10 7.36
C ASP A 144 -22.34 10.44 6.63
N ILE A 145 -21.18 11.09 6.67
CA ILE A 145 -19.98 10.60 5.98
C ILE A 145 -19.33 9.43 6.73
N GLY A 146 -19.60 9.30 8.04
CA GLY A 146 -19.10 8.21 8.89
C GLY A 146 -19.63 6.83 8.50
N ARG A 147 -20.72 6.74 7.73
CA ARG A 147 -21.28 5.47 7.22
C ARG A 147 -20.40 4.74 6.21
N TYR A 148 -19.45 5.45 5.58
CA TYR A 148 -18.64 4.88 4.50
C TYR A 148 -17.50 4.01 5.04
N ARG A 149 -17.47 2.77 4.57
CA ARG A 149 -16.33 1.88 4.80
C ARG A 149 -15.18 2.23 3.87
N LEU A 150 -14.00 2.46 4.44
CA LEU A 150 -12.77 2.64 3.69
C LEU A 150 -12.11 1.28 3.37
N SER A 151 -11.62 1.09 2.14
CA SER A 151 -11.07 -0.19 1.74
C SER A 151 -10.11 -0.13 0.55
N TYR A 152 -9.10 -1.00 0.52
CA TYR A 152 -8.66 -1.53 -0.77
C TYR A 152 -9.74 -2.44 -1.36
N GLU A 153 -9.70 -2.63 -2.66
CA GLU A 153 -10.27 -3.80 -3.32
C GLU A 153 -9.17 -4.72 -3.88
N VAL A 154 -9.50 -6.00 -4.03
CA VAL A 154 -8.65 -6.95 -4.76
C VAL A 154 -8.47 -6.50 -6.21
N THR A 155 -7.40 -6.93 -6.86
CA THR A 155 -7.21 -6.67 -8.29
C THR A 155 -8.31 -7.35 -9.10
N HIS A 156 -9.02 -6.57 -9.91
CA HIS A 156 -10.09 -7.06 -10.76
C HIS A 156 -10.36 -6.10 -11.93
N HIS A 157 -11.09 -6.62 -12.93
CA HIS A 157 -11.56 -5.92 -14.13
C HIS A 157 -10.47 -5.21 -14.97
N GLY A 158 -10.86 -4.67 -16.12
CA GLY A 158 -10.00 -3.86 -16.97
C GLY A 158 -10.00 -2.37 -16.62
N PRO A 159 -9.23 -1.54 -17.33
CA PRO A 159 -8.32 -1.91 -18.40
C PRO A 159 -7.05 -2.59 -17.85
N THR A 160 -6.39 -3.40 -18.67
CA THR A 160 -5.15 -4.12 -18.27
C THR A 160 -3.95 -3.75 -19.12
N ASP A 161 -4.16 -3.31 -20.38
CA ASP A 161 -3.11 -2.77 -21.25
C ASP A 161 -2.79 -1.32 -20.86
N LEU A 162 -2.20 -1.16 -19.66
CA LEU A 162 -1.67 0.10 -19.13
C LEU A 162 -0.24 -0.11 -18.61
N LYS A 163 0.71 0.58 -19.23
CA LYS A 163 2.12 0.63 -18.84
C LYS A 163 2.40 1.76 -17.86
N THR A 164 1.67 2.87 -17.97
CA THR A 164 1.73 3.95 -16.98
C THR A 164 1.11 3.46 -15.67
N PRO A 165 1.76 3.68 -14.51
CA PRO A 165 1.18 3.40 -13.19
C PRO A 165 -0.23 3.99 -13.06
N SER A 166 -1.15 3.20 -12.53
CA SER A 166 -2.55 3.58 -12.43
C SER A 166 -3.22 3.06 -11.17
N LEU A 167 -4.31 3.72 -10.80
CA LEU A 167 -5.23 3.31 -9.74
C LEU A 167 -6.66 3.77 -10.05
N PHE A 168 -7.63 3.06 -9.49
CA PHE A 168 -9.01 3.49 -9.35
C PHE A 168 -9.21 4.05 -7.93
N VAL A 169 -10.00 5.12 -7.84
CA VAL A 169 -10.48 5.73 -6.60
C VAL A 169 -11.99 5.88 -6.74
N GLU A 170 -12.74 5.20 -5.89
CA GLU A 170 -14.17 4.99 -6.14
C GLU A 170 -15.08 5.33 -4.96
N ILE A 171 -16.32 5.68 -5.30
CA ILE A 171 -17.45 5.78 -4.37
C ILE A 171 -18.44 4.67 -4.69
N GLY A 172 -18.81 3.90 -3.69
CA GLY A 172 -19.76 2.79 -3.81
C GLY A 172 -20.81 2.80 -2.71
N SER A 173 -21.88 2.02 -2.83
CA SER A 173 -22.03 0.97 -3.86
C SER A 173 -23.26 1.13 -4.74
N THR A 174 -24.07 2.18 -4.51
CA THR A 174 -25.31 2.42 -5.24
C THR A 174 -25.42 3.88 -5.68
N ILE A 175 -26.48 4.18 -6.44
CA ILE A 175 -26.78 5.55 -6.85
C ILE A 175 -26.87 6.53 -5.68
N GLU A 176 -27.32 6.06 -4.50
CA GLU A 176 -27.42 6.89 -3.30
C GLU A 176 -26.04 7.41 -2.88
N GLU A 177 -25.01 6.57 -2.95
CA GLU A 177 -23.63 6.95 -2.65
C GLU A 177 -22.95 7.66 -3.82
N TRP A 178 -23.22 7.25 -5.07
CA TRP A 178 -22.56 7.86 -6.23
C TRP A 178 -22.86 9.35 -6.38
N GLN A 179 -24.07 9.78 -6.00
CA GLN A 179 -24.50 11.18 -6.04
C GLN A 179 -24.28 11.93 -4.72
N ASP A 180 -23.70 11.28 -3.71
CA ASP A 180 -23.42 11.87 -2.40
C ASP A 180 -22.32 12.94 -2.54
N GLU A 181 -22.71 14.20 -2.41
CA GLU A 181 -21.84 15.37 -2.59
C GLU A 181 -20.74 15.42 -1.52
N ASP A 182 -21.00 14.93 -0.32
CA ASP A 182 -20.02 14.91 0.76
C ASP A 182 -18.98 13.82 0.53
N ALA A 183 -19.40 12.66 0.01
CA ALA A 183 -18.47 11.63 -0.45
C ALA A 183 -17.60 12.11 -1.63
N GLY A 184 -18.21 12.79 -2.61
CA GLY A 184 -17.51 13.41 -3.73
C GLY A 184 -16.46 14.42 -3.27
N GLU A 185 -16.82 15.30 -2.34
CA GLU A 185 -15.94 16.29 -1.73
C GLU A 185 -14.80 15.67 -0.93
N LEU A 186 -15.09 14.62 -0.14
CA LEU A 186 -14.11 13.91 0.67
C LEU A 186 -13.07 13.21 -0.22
N VAL A 187 -13.52 12.46 -1.22
CA VAL A 187 -12.64 11.74 -2.16
C VAL A 187 -11.80 12.71 -2.98
N ALA A 188 -12.41 13.76 -3.53
CA ALA A 188 -11.69 14.80 -4.27
C ALA A 188 -10.60 15.45 -3.41
N GLY A 189 -10.94 15.78 -2.17
CA GLY A 189 -9.98 16.30 -1.22
C GLY A 189 -8.86 15.33 -0.89
N ALA A 190 -9.17 14.04 -0.68
CA ALA A 190 -8.16 13.01 -0.40
C ALA A 190 -7.17 12.82 -1.54
N VAL A 191 -7.65 12.86 -2.78
CA VAL A 191 -6.79 12.84 -3.98
C VAL A 191 -5.84 14.04 -3.98
N LEU A 192 -6.32 15.26 -3.72
CA LEU A 192 -5.45 16.44 -3.68
C LEU A 192 -4.46 16.44 -2.50
N ASP A 193 -4.85 15.91 -1.34
CA ASP A 193 -3.96 15.76 -0.19
C ASP A 193 -2.82 14.79 -0.51
N ALA A 194 -3.14 13.64 -1.12
CA ALA A 194 -2.13 12.68 -1.57
C ALA A 194 -1.17 13.28 -2.62
N LEU A 195 -1.71 14.08 -3.56
CA LEU A 195 -0.92 14.83 -4.54
C LEU A 195 -0.12 16.00 -3.95
N SER A 196 -0.37 16.38 -2.70
CA SER A 196 0.38 17.45 -2.01
C SER A 196 1.60 16.91 -1.26
N LEU A 197 1.73 15.60 -1.10
CA LEU A 197 2.89 14.96 -0.48
C LEU A 197 4.13 15.19 -1.34
N ASP A 198 5.26 15.46 -0.68
CA ASP A 198 6.54 15.48 -1.38
C ASP A 198 6.95 14.06 -1.81
N SER A 199 7.87 14.00 -2.77
CA SER A 199 8.32 12.73 -3.34
C SER A 199 9.02 11.82 -2.32
N GLY A 200 9.62 12.37 -1.25
CA GLY A 200 10.23 11.58 -0.19
C GLY A 200 9.15 10.87 0.63
N THR A 201 8.18 11.63 1.13
CA THR A 201 7.06 11.10 1.91
C THR A 201 6.21 10.12 1.10
N LEU A 202 5.89 10.43 -0.15
CA LEU A 202 5.08 9.56 -1.01
C LEU A 202 5.76 8.19 -1.25
N ASN A 203 7.09 8.18 -1.38
CA ASN A 203 7.83 6.95 -1.68
C ASN A 203 8.44 6.28 -0.44
N ASP A 204 8.23 6.81 0.77
CA ASP A 204 8.60 6.16 2.03
C ASP A 204 7.57 5.07 2.40
N VAL A 205 7.43 4.09 1.51
CA VAL A 205 6.51 2.97 1.62
C VAL A 205 7.21 1.66 1.29
N ILE A 206 6.64 0.55 1.75
CA ILE A 206 7.03 -0.81 1.36
C ILE A 206 6.00 -1.27 0.34
N ARG A 207 6.40 -1.48 -0.90
CA ARG A 207 5.48 -1.90 -1.97
C ARG A 207 5.20 -3.39 -1.83
N LEU A 208 3.94 -3.76 -1.67
CA LEU A 208 3.52 -5.11 -1.34
C LEU A 208 2.61 -5.70 -2.43
N ILE A 209 2.82 -6.98 -2.76
CA ILE A 209 1.74 -7.81 -3.30
C ILE A 209 0.97 -8.45 -2.14
N GLY A 210 -0.35 -8.57 -2.27
CA GLY A 210 -1.22 -9.21 -1.29
C GLY A 210 -1.81 -10.51 -1.82
N LEU A 211 -1.82 -11.57 -1.01
CA LEU A 211 -2.41 -12.86 -1.37
C LEU A 211 -3.42 -13.32 -0.31
N GLY A 212 -4.65 -13.56 -0.72
CA GLY A 212 -5.74 -14.00 0.16
C GLY A 212 -6.58 -12.85 0.69
N GLY A 213 -7.75 -13.20 1.20
CA GLY A 213 -8.76 -12.26 1.69
C GLY A 213 -9.99 -12.20 0.78
N THR A 214 -10.95 -11.39 1.21
CA THR A 214 -12.20 -11.13 0.47
C THR A 214 -12.01 -9.97 -0.51
N HIS A 215 -13.04 -9.69 -1.31
CA HIS A 215 -13.01 -8.63 -2.33
C HIS A 215 -12.59 -7.26 -1.78
N TYR A 216 -12.99 -6.93 -0.56
CA TYR A 216 -12.63 -5.69 0.13
C TYR A 216 -11.29 -5.77 0.90
N ALA A 217 -10.44 -6.79 0.68
CA ALA A 217 -9.05 -6.84 1.18
C ALA A 217 -8.85 -6.25 2.60
N ALA A 218 -9.70 -6.66 3.55
CA ALA A 218 -9.86 -5.95 4.82
C ALA A 218 -8.56 -5.92 5.63
N ARG A 219 -7.84 -7.03 5.63
CA ARG A 219 -6.56 -7.18 6.33
C ARG A 219 -5.47 -6.30 5.70
N GLN A 220 -5.40 -6.24 4.38
CA GLN A 220 -4.47 -5.39 3.64
C GLN A 220 -4.78 -3.90 3.88
N THR A 221 -6.07 -3.55 3.94
CA THR A 221 -6.53 -2.19 4.31
C THR A 221 -6.05 -1.82 5.71
N GLU A 222 -6.31 -2.65 6.71
CA GLU A 222 -5.83 -2.42 8.09
C GLU A 222 -4.31 -2.23 8.15
N ILE A 223 -3.55 -3.12 7.49
CA ILE A 223 -2.09 -3.03 7.43
C ILE A 223 -1.65 -1.70 6.81
N SER A 224 -2.24 -1.28 5.69
CA SER A 224 -1.87 -0.05 5.00
C SER A 224 -2.20 1.23 5.77
N LEU A 225 -3.25 1.21 6.60
CA LEU A 225 -3.64 2.36 7.43
C LEU A 225 -2.80 2.50 8.71
N GLU A 226 -2.10 1.44 9.10
CA GLU A 226 -1.33 1.37 10.36
C GLU A 226 0.18 1.21 10.13
N SER A 227 0.64 1.23 8.88
CA SER A 227 2.05 1.00 8.54
C SER A 227 2.44 1.64 7.20
N LYS A 228 3.73 1.48 6.84
CA LYS A 228 4.27 1.82 5.53
C LYS A 228 3.89 0.84 4.41
N GLY A 229 3.11 -0.21 4.69
CA GLY A 229 2.75 -1.24 3.70
C GLY A 229 1.79 -0.71 2.63
N ALA A 230 2.29 -0.47 1.42
CA ALA A 230 1.53 0.01 0.27
C ALA A 230 1.25 -1.11 -0.72
N PHE A 231 0.00 -1.56 -0.81
CA PHE A 231 -0.36 -2.69 -1.66
C PHE A 231 -0.56 -2.27 -3.12
N GLY A 232 0.07 -3.01 -4.04
CA GLY A 232 -0.22 -2.96 -5.47
C GLY A 232 -1.27 -4.01 -5.82
N HIS A 233 -0.85 -5.08 -6.47
CA HIS A 233 -1.76 -6.19 -6.78
C HIS A 233 -2.13 -7.01 -5.56
N ILE A 234 -3.43 -7.28 -5.41
CA ILE A 234 -3.99 -8.12 -4.35
C ILE A 234 -4.79 -9.25 -5.02
N ALA A 235 -4.44 -10.50 -4.75
CA ALA A 235 -5.13 -11.68 -5.24
C ALA A 235 -6.17 -12.15 -4.22
N HIS A 236 -7.43 -12.26 -4.65
CA HIS A 236 -8.52 -12.79 -3.83
C HIS A 236 -8.27 -14.26 -3.45
N THR A 237 -8.77 -14.74 -2.30
CA THR A 237 -8.64 -16.17 -1.89
C THR A 237 -9.04 -17.15 -2.99
N ARG A 238 -10.06 -16.83 -3.79
CA ARG A 238 -10.53 -17.66 -4.92
C ARG A 238 -9.48 -17.86 -6.03
N GLU A 239 -8.56 -16.91 -6.19
CA GLU A 239 -7.48 -17.01 -7.19
C GLU A 239 -6.34 -17.89 -6.68
N ILE A 240 -6.21 -18.06 -5.36
CA ILE A 240 -5.07 -18.73 -4.73
C ILE A 240 -4.98 -20.21 -5.08
N ALA A 241 -6.07 -20.90 -5.38
CA ALA A 241 -5.97 -22.30 -5.82
C ALA A 241 -5.32 -22.44 -7.21
N GLY A 242 -5.55 -21.47 -8.09
CA GLY A 242 -5.12 -21.48 -9.49
C GLY A 242 -3.91 -20.59 -9.80
N ILE A 243 -3.42 -19.79 -8.85
CA ILE A 243 -2.34 -18.85 -9.11
C ILE A 243 -1.04 -19.57 -9.48
N THR A 244 -0.38 -19.12 -10.54
CA THR A 244 0.85 -19.69 -11.09
C THR A 244 2.06 -18.82 -10.76
N ALA A 245 3.26 -19.33 -11.01
CA ALA A 245 4.50 -18.56 -10.82
C ALA A 245 4.50 -17.30 -11.70
N GLU A 246 4.07 -17.42 -12.96
CA GLU A 246 3.97 -16.29 -13.89
C GLU A 246 3.00 -15.21 -13.40
N ALA A 247 1.89 -15.61 -12.77
CA ALA A 247 0.95 -14.66 -12.19
C ALA A 247 1.56 -13.92 -10.98
N ILE A 248 2.28 -14.62 -10.10
CA ILE A 248 3.00 -13.99 -8.97
C ILE A 248 4.08 -13.05 -9.50
N GLU A 249 4.86 -13.46 -10.50
CA GLU A 249 5.87 -12.62 -11.14
C GLU A 249 5.24 -11.36 -11.75
N ALA A 250 4.11 -11.49 -12.44
CA ALA A 250 3.37 -10.35 -12.98
C ALA A 250 2.90 -9.41 -11.85
N MET A 251 2.39 -9.94 -10.73
CA MET A 251 2.01 -9.12 -9.58
C MET A 251 3.21 -8.33 -9.05
N ILE A 252 4.37 -8.98 -8.90
CA ILE A 252 5.61 -8.37 -8.40
C ILE A 252 6.08 -7.27 -9.35
N GLU A 253 6.18 -7.57 -10.64
CA GLU A 253 6.67 -6.64 -11.66
C GLU A 253 5.75 -5.43 -11.83
N LYS A 254 4.44 -5.67 -11.91
CA LYS A 254 3.45 -4.60 -12.11
C LYS A 254 3.22 -3.74 -10.88
N THR A 255 3.53 -4.26 -9.70
CA THR A 255 3.58 -3.49 -8.44
C THR A 255 4.94 -2.79 -8.25
N ALA A 256 5.99 -3.27 -8.92
CA ALA A 256 7.37 -3.06 -8.52
C ALA A 256 7.57 -3.40 -7.03
N ALA A 257 7.12 -4.58 -6.61
CA ALA A 257 7.03 -4.94 -5.20
C ALA A 257 8.40 -5.12 -4.53
N ASP A 258 8.48 -4.66 -3.28
CA ASP A 258 9.62 -4.87 -2.38
C ASP A 258 9.46 -6.18 -1.59
N ALA A 259 8.22 -6.58 -1.31
CA ALA A 259 7.89 -7.77 -0.54
C ALA A 259 6.50 -8.32 -0.89
N ALA A 260 6.22 -9.53 -0.41
CA ALA A 260 4.92 -10.16 -0.50
C ALA A 260 4.28 -10.32 0.89
N TYR A 261 2.95 -10.25 0.95
CA TYR A 261 2.16 -10.54 2.15
C TYR A 261 1.12 -11.61 1.84
N ILE A 262 1.04 -12.62 2.71
CA ILE A 262 0.05 -13.69 2.65
C ILE A 262 -0.90 -13.53 3.84
N ASP A 263 -2.19 -13.33 3.58
CA ASP A 263 -3.22 -13.44 4.61
C ASP A 263 -3.42 -14.91 4.97
N ARG A 264 -2.58 -15.41 5.87
CA ARG A 264 -2.59 -16.80 6.33
C ARG A 264 -3.91 -17.18 7.02
N LYS A 265 -4.70 -16.22 7.52
CA LYS A 265 -6.01 -16.50 8.13
C LYS A 265 -7.11 -16.71 7.08
N ALA A 266 -6.91 -16.20 5.87
CA ALA A 266 -7.84 -16.37 4.77
C ALA A 266 -7.61 -17.66 3.96
N LEU A 267 -6.57 -18.44 4.29
CA LEU A 267 -6.12 -19.62 3.54
C LEU A 267 -5.96 -20.83 4.45
N ASN A 268 -6.16 -22.03 3.89
CA ASN A 268 -5.87 -23.27 4.60
C ASN A 268 -4.38 -23.67 4.46
N ALA A 269 -3.94 -24.63 5.29
CA ALA A 269 -2.54 -25.07 5.30
C ALA A 269 -2.05 -25.64 3.96
N GLN A 270 -2.92 -26.29 3.19
CA GLN A 270 -2.58 -26.84 1.89
C GLN A 270 -2.38 -25.73 0.84
N GLU A 271 -3.21 -24.70 0.86
CA GLU A 271 -3.07 -23.50 0.01
C GLU A 271 -1.79 -22.74 0.32
N ILE A 272 -1.48 -22.55 1.61
CA ILE A 272 -0.23 -21.90 2.07
C ILE A 272 0.99 -22.68 1.57
N LYS A 273 1.02 -24.00 1.78
CA LYS A 273 2.13 -24.85 1.34
C LYS A 273 2.29 -24.83 -0.19
N ARG A 274 1.17 -24.80 -0.92
CA ARG A 274 1.18 -24.66 -2.38
C ARG A 274 1.77 -23.32 -2.80
N LEU A 275 1.30 -22.21 -2.22
CA LEU A 275 1.84 -20.87 -2.48
C LEU A 275 3.35 -20.80 -2.22
N GLU A 276 3.82 -21.34 -1.10
CA GLU A 276 5.25 -21.41 -0.78
C GLU A 276 6.05 -22.21 -1.82
N SER A 277 5.45 -23.24 -2.44
CA SER A 277 6.06 -23.95 -3.59
C SER A 277 6.10 -23.07 -4.83
N VAL A 278 5.00 -22.38 -5.15
CA VAL A 278 4.93 -21.50 -6.33
C VAL A 278 5.94 -20.36 -6.22
N PHE A 279 6.11 -19.76 -5.03
CA PHE A 279 7.13 -18.74 -4.81
C PHE A 279 8.56 -19.24 -5.08
N LYS A 280 8.86 -20.50 -4.71
CA LYS A 280 10.18 -21.10 -4.99
C LYS A 280 10.43 -21.33 -6.48
N GLU A 281 9.37 -21.44 -7.28
CA GLU A 281 9.45 -21.59 -8.73
C GLU A 281 9.55 -20.24 -9.46
N CYS A 282 9.21 -19.12 -8.79
CA CYS A 282 9.26 -17.78 -9.36
C CYS A 282 10.71 -17.32 -9.57
N ARG A 283 10.93 -16.51 -10.62
CA ARG A 283 12.18 -15.75 -10.84
C ARG A 283 12.55 -14.84 -9.67
N TYR A 284 11.56 -14.45 -8.87
CA TYR A 284 11.70 -13.64 -7.67
C TYR A 284 11.60 -14.50 -6.39
N ALA A 285 12.14 -15.72 -6.38
CA ALA A 285 12.08 -16.62 -5.22
C ALA A 285 12.68 -16.00 -3.93
N ASP A 286 13.60 -15.05 -4.07
CA ASP A 286 14.23 -14.33 -2.96
C ASP A 286 13.40 -13.12 -2.47
N ILE A 287 12.23 -12.84 -3.09
CA ILE A 287 11.39 -11.74 -2.62
C ILE A 287 10.96 -12.02 -1.18
N PRO A 288 11.15 -11.08 -0.25
CA PRO A 288 10.82 -11.33 1.13
C PRO A 288 9.30 -11.45 1.33
N ILE A 289 8.85 -12.58 1.90
CA ILE A 289 7.48 -12.73 2.40
C ILE A 289 7.43 -12.20 3.82
N LEU A 290 6.60 -11.19 4.08
CA LEU A 290 6.46 -10.53 5.37
C LEU A 290 5.19 -10.96 6.09
N SER A 291 5.30 -11.09 7.42
CA SER A 291 4.14 -11.16 8.31
C SER A 291 3.54 -9.78 8.58
N GLU A 292 2.29 -9.75 9.03
CA GLU A 292 1.62 -8.53 9.48
C GLU A 292 2.39 -7.81 10.60
N GLY A 293 2.96 -8.58 11.53
CA GLY A 293 3.77 -8.06 12.64
C GLY A 293 5.05 -7.39 12.15
N GLU A 294 5.74 -7.98 11.17
CA GLU A 294 6.93 -7.36 10.56
C GLU A 294 6.58 -6.05 9.86
N ILE A 295 5.52 -6.03 9.03
CA ILE A 295 5.13 -4.83 8.27
C ILE A 295 4.80 -3.67 9.22
N ARG A 296 3.99 -3.93 10.26
CA ARG A 296 3.65 -2.92 11.29
C ARG A 296 4.86 -2.53 12.15
N GLY A 297 5.79 -3.46 12.35
CA GLY A 297 6.99 -3.27 13.15
C GLY A 297 8.02 -2.35 12.52
N ILE A 298 8.10 -2.25 11.19
CA ILE A 298 9.13 -1.46 10.48
C ILE A 298 9.12 0.01 10.91
N LYS A 299 7.94 0.60 11.16
CA LYS A 299 7.76 1.98 11.64
C LYS A 299 8.65 2.96 10.84
N ASP A 300 9.58 3.65 11.50
CA ASP A 300 10.39 4.71 10.91
C ASP A 300 11.72 4.20 10.31
N LEU A 301 12.00 2.90 10.40
CA LEU A 301 13.22 2.32 9.84
C LEU A 301 13.15 2.36 8.30
N SER A 302 14.25 2.77 7.65
CA SER A 302 14.29 2.67 6.18
C SER A 302 14.26 1.22 5.73
N TRP A 303 13.68 0.97 4.56
CA TRP A 303 13.61 -0.36 3.98
C TRP A 303 14.99 -1.04 3.87
N ARG A 304 16.03 -0.27 3.51
CA ARG A 304 17.41 -0.76 3.45
C ARG A 304 17.88 -1.28 4.81
N ASN A 305 17.73 -0.48 5.86
CA ASN A 305 18.16 -0.86 7.20
C ASN A 305 17.34 -2.05 7.72
N TYR A 306 16.04 -2.10 7.43
CA TYR A 306 15.21 -3.25 7.75
C TYR A 306 15.75 -4.53 7.10
N LEU A 307 16.08 -4.51 5.80
CA LEU A 307 16.66 -5.68 5.11
C LEU A 307 18.01 -6.10 5.70
N THR A 308 18.87 -5.14 6.05
CA THR A 308 20.16 -5.42 6.71
C THR A 308 19.95 -6.15 8.04
N VAL A 309 19.06 -5.63 8.89
CA VAL A 309 18.73 -6.27 10.18
C VAL A 309 18.11 -7.64 9.97
N ARG A 310 17.16 -7.76 9.04
CA ARG A 310 16.48 -9.03 8.77
C ARG A 310 17.46 -10.10 8.30
N LYS A 311 18.37 -9.75 7.39
CA LYS A 311 19.43 -10.65 6.93
C LYS A 311 20.32 -11.07 8.09
N PHE A 312 20.77 -10.13 8.92
CA PHE A 312 21.58 -10.42 10.09
C PHE A 312 20.86 -11.37 11.06
N ALA A 313 19.59 -11.13 11.36
CA ALA A 313 18.81 -11.98 12.24
C ALA A 313 18.61 -13.40 11.67
N ASN A 314 18.35 -13.52 10.37
CA ASN A 314 18.22 -14.82 9.72
C ASN A 314 19.54 -15.62 9.73
N GLU A 315 20.68 -14.95 9.61
CA GLU A 315 22.01 -15.58 9.62
C GLU A 315 22.44 -16.02 11.03
N ASN A 316 22.17 -15.21 12.06
CA ASN A 316 22.67 -15.45 13.41
C ASN A 316 21.66 -16.15 14.32
N PHE A 317 20.36 -16.03 14.03
CA PHE A 317 19.28 -16.53 14.87
C PHE A 317 18.14 -17.13 14.03
N PRO A 318 18.40 -18.22 13.31
CA PRO A 318 17.43 -18.79 12.37
C PRO A 318 16.14 -19.25 13.08
N GLY A 319 14.99 -18.93 12.49
CA GLY A 319 13.66 -19.30 13.02
C GLY A 319 13.10 -18.36 14.09
N SER A 320 13.80 -17.25 14.37
CA SER A 320 13.33 -16.20 15.27
C SER A 320 12.27 -15.28 14.63
N HIS A 321 11.49 -14.61 15.48
CA HIS A 321 10.61 -13.52 15.06
C HIS A 321 11.24 -12.18 15.38
N LEU A 322 11.26 -11.28 14.41
CA LEU A 322 11.77 -9.93 14.57
C LEU A 322 10.73 -9.02 15.20
N HIS A 323 11.10 -8.36 16.29
CA HIS A 323 10.31 -7.32 16.91
C HIS A 323 11.13 -6.03 17.00
N ILE A 324 10.72 -5.00 16.25
CA ILE A 324 11.46 -3.73 16.17
C ILE A 324 11.02 -2.80 17.29
N CYS A 325 11.95 -2.47 18.19
CA CYS A 325 11.70 -1.58 19.33
C CYS A 325 12.11 -0.14 18.97
N ALA A 326 11.14 0.68 18.57
CA ALA A 326 11.24 2.15 18.43
C ALA A 326 12.55 2.66 17.81
N LEU A 327 12.95 2.07 16.68
CA LEU A 327 14.14 2.50 15.93
C LEU A 327 13.78 3.61 14.96
N THR A 328 14.62 4.65 14.96
CA THR A 328 14.76 5.59 13.84
C THR A 328 16.14 5.33 13.22
N ASP A 329 16.28 5.55 11.91
CA ASP A 329 17.57 5.39 11.24
C ASP A 329 18.66 6.16 12.00
N CYS A 330 19.77 5.51 12.35
CA CYS A 330 20.94 6.21 12.89
C CYS A 330 21.39 7.25 11.85
N ALA A 331 21.64 8.49 12.29
CA ALA A 331 22.26 9.50 11.44
C ALA A 331 23.55 8.93 10.81
N PRO A 332 23.84 9.22 9.53
CA PRO A 332 25.00 8.66 8.84
C PRO A 332 26.27 8.94 9.65
N ALA A 333 27.02 7.89 9.93
CA ALA A 333 28.24 7.90 10.73
C ALA A 333 29.45 8.60 10.05
N ASP A 334 29.21 9.44 9.04
CA ASP A 334 30.26 10.17 8.32
C ASP A 334 30.56 11.54 8.96
N ALA A 335 29.95 11.86 10.12
CA ALA A 335 30.16 13.12 10.84
C ALA A 335 30.90 12.96 12.19
N ALA A 336 31.41 11.77 12.52
CA ALA A 336 31.99 11.49 13.84
C ALA A 336 33.43 10.91 13.80
N GLU A 337 34.06 10.78 12.63
CA GLU A 337 35.43 10.26 12.53
C GLU A 337 36.53 11.29 12.92
N ASP A 338 36.21 12.57 13.11
CA ASP A 338 37.20 13.61 13.45
C ASP A 338 37.31 13.94 14.96
N ALA A 339 36.65 13.19 15.85
CA ALA A 339 36.68 13.51 17.28
C ALA A 339 36.62 12.29 18.20
N LYS A 340 37.67 11.45 18.18
CA LYS A 340 38.26 10.79 19.37
C LYS A 340 39.38 9.81 18.97
N GLU A 341 40.48 10.35 18.48
CA GLU A 341 41.78 9.86 18.94
C GLU A 341 42.05 10.48 20.32
N THR A 342 42.77 9.76 21.18
CA THR A 342 43.11 10.08 22.58
C THR A 342 42.04 9.73 23.64
N ALA A 343 42.09 8.50 24.13
CA ALA A 343 42.19 8.24 25.58
C ALA A 343 42.57 6.77 25.82
N ASP A 344 43.62 6.62 26.62
CA ASP A 344 44.46 5.47 26.87
C ASP A 344 43.85 4.14 27.33
N ALA A 345 44.66 3.13 27.08
CA ALA A 345 44.69 1.77 27.62
C ALA A 345 44.66 1.67 29.16
N ALA A 346 44.01 0.61 29.68
CA ALA A 346 44.55 -0.22 30.77
C ALA A 346 43.71 -1.51 31.03
N HIS A 347 44.38 -2.66 30.89
CA HIS A 347 44.42 -3.84 31.79
C HIS A 347 43.25 -4.84 32.02
N THR A 348 43.55 -6.08 31.56
CA THR A 348 43.51 -7.43 32.22
C THR A 348 42.23 -8.27 32.41
N GLU A 349 42.21 -9.39 31.66
CA GLU A 349 42.16 -10.85 32.00
C GLU A 349 41.04 -11.54 32.83
N HIS A 350 40.69 -12.73 32.30
CA HIS A 350 40.07 -13.96 32.87
C HIS A 350 38.58 -13.93 33.27
N ALA A 351 37.75 -14.97 33.02
CA ALA A 351 38.01 -16.40 32.88
C ALA A 351 36.99 -17.11 31.97
N ALA A 352 37.43 -18.22 31.38
CA ALA A 352 36.62 -19.20 30.66
C ALA A 352 35.83 -20.10 31.61
N HIS A 353 34.62 -20.51 31.21
CA HIS A 353 33.96 -21.68 31.78
C HIS A 353 33.35 -22.53 30.67
N GLU A 354 33.91 -23.73 30.50
CA GLU A 354 33.32 -24.84 29.74
C GLU A 354 32.14 -25.45 30.52
N ALA A 355 31.06 -25.81 29.81
CA ALA A 355 30.12 -26.81 30.25
C ALA A 355 29.62 -27.64 29.05
N HIS A 356 29.82 -28.95 29.13
CA HIS A 356 29.40 -29.96 28.16
C HIS A 356 27.88 -30.25 28.20
N PRO A 357 27.32 -30.90 27.15
CA PRO A 357 25.89 -30.83 26.84
C PRO A 357 25.06 -31.92 27.55
N ALA A 358 23.86 -31.55 27.98
CA ALA A 358 22.81 -32.50 28.34
C ALA A 358 21.72 -32.51 27.27
N HIS A 359 21.56 -33.65 26.59
CA HIS A 359 20.43 -33.93 25.72
C HIS A 359 19.15 -34.15 26.55
N ALA A 360 18.09 -33.40 26.24
CA ALA A 360 16.71 -33.65 26.67
C ALA A 360 15.75 -33.06 25.61
N PRO A 361 14.49 -33.54 25.54
CA PRO A 361 13.77 -33.86 24.31
C PRO A 361 13.26 -32.64 23.53
N HIS A 362 12.96 -32.87 22.24
CA HIS A 362 12.32 -31.93 21.32
C HIS A 362 10.97 -31.42 21.88
N ALA A 363 11.00 -30.35 22.64
CA ALA A 363 9.88 -29.43 22.76
C ALA A 363 9.84 -28.61 21.45
N GLU A 364 8.65 -28.42 20.88
CA GLU A 364 8.41 -27.33 19.93
C GLU A 364 8.81 -26.04 20.63
N LYS A 365 10.03 -25.56 20.38
CA LYS A 365 10.50 -24.29 20.90
C LYS A 365 9.57 -23.23 20.34
N THR A 366 8.87 -22.53 21.23
CA THR A 366 8.28 -21.23 20.89
C THR A 366 9.36 -20.41 20.19
N PRO A 367 9.10 -19.88 18.98
CA PRO A 367 10.10 -19.12 18.24
C PRO A 367 10.63 -18.00 19.13
N GLU A 368 11.95 -17.91 19.20
CA GLU A 368 12.64 -16.89 20.00
C GLU A 368 12.34 -15.51 19.40
N ILE A 369 11.92 -14.56 20.22
CA ILE A 369 11.65 -13.18 19.79
C ILE A 369 12.95 -12.40 19.91
N ILE A 370 13.38 -11.77 18.83
CA ILE A 370 14.56 -10.90 18.82
C ILE A 370 14.08 -9.46 18.82
N GLU A 371 14.44 -8.76 19.89
CA GLU A 371 14.27 -7.33 19.97
C GLU A 371 15.37 -6.62 19.18
N ILE A 372 14.96 -5.88 18.16
CA ILE A 372 15.88 -5.06 17.39
C ILE A 372 15.96 -3.70 18.09
N ASN A 373 17.12 -3.43 18.68
CA ASN A 373 17.49 -2.19 19.37
C ASN A 373 18.64 -1.47 18.60
N PRO A 374 19.04 -0.24 18.98
CA PRO A 374 20.08 0.49 18.25
C PRO A 374 21.44 -0.23 18.19
N GLU A 375 21.78 -1.03 19.21
CA GLU A 375 23.03 -1.81 19.26
C GLU A 375 23.01 -2.92 18.20
N LEU A 376 21.93 -3.71 18.14
CA LEU A 376 21.77 -4.78 17.14
C LEU A 376 21.71 -4.22 15.72
N LEU A 377 21.09 -3.05 15.53
CA LEU A 377 21.11 -2.35 14.24
C LEU A 377 22.53 -1.94 13.85
N ALA A 378 23.33 -1.41 14.77
CA ALA A 378 24.72 -1.04 14.53
C ALA A 378 25.57 -2.28 14.20
N GLU A 379 25.39 -3.38 14.94
CA GLU A 379 26.06 -4.67 14.67
C GLU A 379 25.71 -5.20 13.28
N ALA A 380 24.43 -5.20 12.92
CA ALA A 380 23.98 -5.64 11.59
C ALA A 380 24.58 -4.76 10.48
N CYS A 381 24.62 -3.44 10.66
CA CYS A 381 25.23 -2.51 9.70
C CYS A 381 26.74 -2.73 9.56
N LEU A 382 27.46 -2.95 10.68
CA LEU A 382 28.90 -3.22 10.67
C LEU A 382 29.23 -4.57 10.00
N ALA A 383 28.44 -5.61 10.29
CA ALA A 383 28.61 -6.93 9.69
C ALA A 383 28.42 -6.89 8.16
N ASP A 384 27.47 -6.10 7.66
CA ASP A 384 27.24 -5.95 6.23
C ASP A 384 28.40 -5.17 5.55
N ARG A 385 28.91 -4.09 6.19
CA ARG A 385 30.09 -3.34 5.69
C ARG A 385 31.35 -4.21 5.57
N LYS A 386 31.60 -5.09 6.55
CA LYS A 386 32.78 -5.99 6.56
C LYS A 386 32.75 -7.08 5.48
N LYS A 387 31.59 -7.36 4.87
CA LYS A 387 31.46 -8.32 3.77
C LYS A 387 31.67 -7.69 2.38
N VAL A 388 31.70 -6.35 2.28
CA VAL A 388 31.86 -5.59 1.04
C VAL A 388 33.32 -5.17 0.79
N LEU A 389 34.16 -5.18 1.83
CA LEU A 389 35.63 -5.03 1.77
C LEU A 389 36.29 -6.40 1.68
#